data_AF-A0A7K2MUS5-F1
#
_entry.id   AF-A0A7K2MUS5-F1
#
_cell.length_a   1.000
_cell.length_b   1.000
_cell.length_c   1.000
_cell.angle_alpha   90.00
_cell.angle_beta   90.00
_cell.angle_gamma   90.00
#
_symmetry.space_group_name_H-M   'P 1'
#
loop_
_entity.id
_entity.type
_entity.pdbx_description
1 polymer ?
#
loop_
_entity_poly.entity_id
_entity_poly.type
_entity_poly.pdbx_seq_one_letter_code
_entity_poly.pdbx_strand_id
1 'polypeptide(L)'
;MSRSVRTRPEGSGRGLNEAYDTALLDLDGVVYAGGNAIAHAVESLGTARDAGMRLAYVTNNALRTPDTVAAHLTELGMATDAGDVITSAQAVARLISEQVPSGARVLVIGGEGLRVALRERGLEPVESAEDDPAAVVQGFGGPELPWGRFAEACYAIARGVPWYASNTDLTIPSARGIAPGNGAAVE
;
A
#
# COMPACT_ATOMS: atom_id res chain seq x y z
N MET A 1 -27.20 20.67 -7.81
CA MET A 1 -27.91 19.41 -7.52
C MET A 1 -27.07 18.63 -6.53
N SER A 2 -27.53 18.48 -5.29
CA SER A 2 -26.82 17.70 -4.26
C SER A 2 -26.86 16.22 -4.66
N ARG A 3 -25.71 15.65 -5.03
CA ARG A 3 -25.62 14.23 -5.34
C ARG A 3 -25.73 13.50 -4.00
N SER A 4 -26.88 12.88 -3.76
CA SER A 4 -27.11 12.03 -2.58
C SER A 4 -25.95 11.05 -2.46
N VAL A 5 -25.22 11.09 -1.35
CA VAL A 5 -24.17 10.12 -1.05
C VAL A 5 -24.85 8.76 -0.89
N ARG A 6 -24.47 7.79 -1.73
CA ARG A 6 -24.97 6.41 -1.60
C ARG A 6 -24.34 5.78 -0.37
N THR A 7 -25.16 5.24 0.53
CA THR A 7 -24.70 4.58 1.77
C THR A 7 -24.88 3.07 1.74
N ARG A 8 -25.43 2.51 0.64
CA ARG A 8 -25.61 1.07 0.44
C ARG A 8 -25.37 0.70 -1.03
N PRO A 9 -24.91 -0.53 -1.31
CA PRO A 9 -24.88 -1.05 -2.68
C PRO A 9 -26.30 -1.07 -3.24
N GLU A 10 -26.49 -0.50 -4.43
CA GLU A 10 -27.70 -0.65 -5.22
C GLU A 10 -27.41 -1.60 -6.38
N GLY A 11 -28.42 -2.36 -6.83
CA GLY A 11 -28.28 -3.19 -8.01
C GLY A 11 -27.95 -2.36 -9.25
N SER A 12 -27.18 -2.94 -10.16
CA SER A 12 -26.92 -2.35 -11.48
C SER A 12 -27.82 -3.01 -12.53
N GLY A 13 -28.37 -2.23 -13.46
CA GLY A 13 -29.19 -2.75 -14.57
C GLY A 13 -28.39 -3.51 -15.63
N ARG A 14 -27.06 -3.49 -15.54
CA ARG A 14 -26.09 -4.22 -16.37
C ARG A 14 -24.91 -4.68 -15.51
N GLY A 15 -24.09 -5.62 -15.99
CA GLY A 15 -22.89 -6.07 -15.26
C GLY A 15 -21.98 -4.89 -14.90
N LEU A 16 -21.33 -4.92 -13.73
CA LEU A 16 -20.43 -3.83 -13.33
C LEU A 16 -19.23 -3.70 -14.29
N ASN A 17 -18.77 -4.83 -14.83
CA ASN A 17 -17.75 -4.92 -15.88
C ASN A 17 -18.19 -4.33 -17.24
N GLU A 18 -19.49 -4.17 -17.48
CA GLU A 18 -20.02 -3.45 -18.65
C GLU A 18 -20.31 -1.98 -18.34
N ALA A 19 -20.50 -1.66 -17.05
CA ALA A 19 -20.82 -0.33 -16.60
C ALA A 19 -19.59 0.57 -16.43
N TYR A 20 -18.45 -0.04 -16.11
CA TYR A 20 -17.19 0.62 -15.82
C TYR A 20 -16.06 -0.01 -16.61
N ASP A 21 -15.13 0.81 -17.07
CA ASP A 21 -13.94 0.41 -17.81
C ASP A 21 -12.80 -0.06 -16.91
N THR A 22 -12.80 0.35 -15.64
CA THR A 22 -11.75 0.03 -14.66
C THR A 22 -12.36 -0.30 -13.29
N ALA A 23 -11.84 -1.35 -12.64
CA ALA A 23 -12.05 -1.60 -11.22
C ALA A 23 -10.77 -1.32 -10.41
N LEU A 24 -10.93 -0.55 -9.34
CA LEU A 24 -9.91 -0.40 -8.30
C LEU A 24 -10.27 -1.39 -7.18
N LEU A 25 -9.46 -2.43 -7.04
CA LEU A 25 -9.74 -3.58 -6.19
C LEU A 25 -8.85 -3.52 -4.95
N ASP A 26 -9.48 -3.42 -3.78
CA ASP A 26 -8.79 -3.74 -2.55
C ASP A 26 -8.32 -5.21 -2.55
N LEU A 27 -7.30 -5.54 -1.75
CA LEU A 27 -6.68 -6.86 -1.74
C LEU A 27 -7.09 -7.70 -0.52
N ASP A 28 -6.62 -7.32 0.66
CA ASP A 28 -6.81 -8.08 1.90
C ASP A 28 -8.27 -8.07 2.34
N GLY A 29 -8.91 -9.25 2.32
CA GLY A 29 -10.32 -9.42 2.65
C GLY A 29 -11.28 -9.25 1.47
N VAL A 30 -10.77 -8.87 0.29
CA VAL A 30 -11.56 -8.67 -0.93
C VAL A 30 -11.16 -9.65 -2.03
N VAL A 31 -9.88 -9.66 -2.40
CA VAL A 31 -9.33 -10.57 -3.42
C VAL A 31 -8.76 -11.83 -2.77
N TYR A 32 -8.07 -11.69 -1.65
CA TYR A 32 -7.52 -12.80 -0.89
C TYR A 32 -7.66 -12.58 0.62
N ALA A 33 -7.63 -13.66 1.38
CA ALA A 33 -7.51 -13.61 2.84
C ALA A 33 -6.46 -14.62 3.31
N GLY A 34 -5.42 -14.13 3.97
CA GLY A 34 -4.26 -14.94 4.28
C GLY A 34 -3.52 -15.36 3.01
N GLY A 35 -3.35 -16.66 2.80
CA GLY A 35 -2.70 -17.23 1.61
C GLY A 35 -3.67 -17.76 0.55
N ASN A 36 -4.97 -17.50 0.66
CA ASN A 36 -5.98 -18.07 -0.23
C ASN A 36 -6.80 -16.97 -0.90
N ALA A 37 -7.16 -17.18 -2.15
CA ALA A 37 -8.13 -16.33 -2.84
C ALA A 37 -9.50 -16.40 -2.15
N ILE A 38 -10.21 -15.27 -2.13
CA ILE A 38 -11.61 -15.24 -1.74
C ILE A 38 -12.43 -16.04 -2.75
N ALA A 39 -13.44 -16.77 -2.26
CA ALA A 39 -14.30 -17.58 -3.11
C ALA A 39 -14.89 -16.75 -4.26
N HIS A 40 -14.81 -17.29 -5.48
CA HIS A 40 -15.24 -16.65 -6.73
C HIS A 40 -14.48 -15.39 -7.16
N ALA A 41 -13.51 -14.87 -6.39
CA ALA A 41 -12.78 -13.66 -6.76
C ALA A 41 -12.02 -13.83 -8.08
N VAL A 42 -11.22 -14.90 -8.19
CA VAL A 42 -10.40 -15.17 -9.40
C VAL A 42 -11.28 -15.33 -10.65
N GLU A 43 -12.36 -16.11 -10.56
CA GLU A 43 -13.29 -16.36 -11.67
C GLU A 43 -14.03 -15.08 -12.09
N SER A 44 -14.54 -14.30 -11.12
CA SER A 44 -15.28 -13.08 -11.38
C SER A 44 -14.40 -12.00 -12.00
N LEU A 45 -13.18 -11.84 -11.48
CA LEU A 45 -12.20 -10.89 -12.02
C LEU A 45 -11.68 -11.31 -13.39
N GLY A 46 -11.47 -12.61 -13.61
CA GLY A 46 -11.17 -13.16 -14.93
C GLY A 46 -12.25 -12.81 -15.94
N THR A 47 -13.51 -13.08 -15.62
CA THR A 47 -14.67 -12.73 -16.46
C THR A 47 -14.72 -11.24 -16.78
N ALA A 48 -14.45 -10.39 -15.80
CA ALA A 48 -14.49 -8.95 -15.99
C ALA A 48 -13.33 -8.45 -16.87
N ARG A 49 -12.12 -8.99 -16.69
CA ARG A 49 -10.95 -8.71 -17.53
C ARG A 49 -11.16 -9.18 -18.97
N ASP A 50 -11.70 -10.37 -19.16
CA ASP A 50 -11.97 -10.93 -20.49
C ASP A 50 -13.05 -10.14 -21.24
N ALA A 51 -13.95 -9.48 -20.49
CA ALA A 51 -14.92 -8.52 -21.03
C ALA A 51 -14.32 -7.12 -21.33
N GLY A 52 -13.01 -6.92 -21.11
CA GLY A 52 -12.30 -5.68 -21.41
C GLY A 52 -12.15 -4.70 -20.25
N MET A 53 -12.59 -5.05 -19.03
CA MET A 53 -12.41 -4.18 -17.86
C MET A 53 -10.95 -4.25 -17.36
N ARG A 54 -10.33 -3.09 -17.17
CA ARG A 54 -9.01 -2.99 -16.54
C ARG A 54 -9.12 -3.28 -15.04
N LEU A 55 -8.24 -4.13 -14.52
CA LEU A 55 -8.14 -4.41 -13.10
C LEU A 55 -6.92 -3.68 -12.54
N ALA A 56 -7.12 -2.88 -11.50
CA ALA A 56 -6.04 -2.25 -10.76
C ALA A 56 -6.17 -2.63 -9.30
N TYR A 57 -5.15 -3.30 -8.78
CA TYR A 57 -5.11 -3.84 -7.42
C TYR A 57 -4.48 -2.81 -6.48
N VAL A 58 -5.27 -2.30 -5.55
CA VAL A 58 -4.89 -1.22 -4.65
C VAL A 58 -4.74 -1.78 -3.24
N THR A 59 -3.60 -1.58 -2.60
CA THR A 59 -3.38 -2.02 -1.21
C THR A 59 -2.75 -0.93 -0.37
N ASN A 60 -3.19 -0.84 0.88
CA ASN A 60 -2.57 0.03 1.87
C ASN A 60 -1.28 -0.56 2.48
N ASN A 61 -0.88 -1.77 2.07
CA ASN A 61 0.33 -2.42 2.54
C ASN A 61 1.59 -1.82 1.87
N ALA A 62 2.52 -1.31 2.68
CA ALA A 62 3.78 -0.71 2.24
C ALA A 62 5.01 -1.63 2.42
N LEU A 63 4.81 -2.85 2.92
CA LEU A 63 5.90 -3.79 3.22
C LEU A 63 6.46 -4.43 1.95
N ARG A 64 5.58 -4.81 1.01
CA ARG A 64 5.89 -5.57 -0.21
C ARG A 64 6.01 -4.64 -1.43
N THR A 65 6.86 -5.02 -2.38
CA THR A 65 6.95 -4.35 -3.68
C THR A 65 5.76 -4.70 -4.57
N PRO A 66 5.43 -3.88 -5.58
CA PRO A 66 4.43 -4.21 -6.59
C PRO A 66 4.67 -5.59 -7.24
N ASP A 67 5.92 -5.92 -7.58
CA ASP A 67 6.28 -7.23 -8.14
C ASP A 67 5.94 -8.39 -7.21
N THR A 68 6.22 -8.24 -5.91
CA THR A 68 5.92 -9.28 -4.92
C THR A 68 4.41 -9.50 -4.79
N VAL A 69 3.62 -8.43 -4.86
CA VAL A 69 2.16 -8.51 -4.81
C VAL A 69 1.60 -9.13 -6.09
N ALA A 70 2.10 -8.72 -7.26
CA ALA A 70 1.70 -9.27 -8.55
C ALA A 70 2.03 -10.77 -8.68
N ALA A 71 3.20 -11.18 -8.20
CA ALA A 71 3.59 -12.59 -8.14
C ALA A 71 2.62 -13.42 -7.28
N HIS A 72 2.26 -12.91 -6.09
CA HIS A 72 1.27 -13.55 -5.22
C HIS A 72 -0.09 -13.67 -5.92
N LEU A 73 -0.59 -12.60 -6.55
CA LEU A 73 -1.86 -12.63 -7.28
C LEU A 73 -1.82 -13.66 -8.42
N THR A 74 -0.67 -13.79 -9.09
CA THR A 74 -0.44 -14.81 -10.12
C THR A 74 -0.45 -16.22 -9.55
N GLU A 75 0.16 -16.47 -8.39
CA GLU A 75 0.10 -17.75 -7.68
C GLU A 75 -1.33 -18.14 -7.30
N LEU A 76 -2.19 -17.15 -7.01
CA LEU A 76 -3.62 -17.34 -6.75
C LEU A 76 -4.45 -17.57 -8.03
N GLY A 77 -3.84 -17.52 -9.22
CA GLY A 77 -4.51 -17.75 -10.50
C GLY A 77 -4.95 -16.50 -11.25
N MET A 78 -4.55 -15.30 -10.80
CA MET A 78 -4.80 -14.04 -11.52
C MET A 78 -3.53 -13.57 -12.20
N ALA A 79 -3.42 -13.76 -13.52
CA ALA A 79 -2.35 -13.17 -14.31
C ALA A 79 -2.30 -11.65 -14.09
N THR A 80 -1.26 -11.19 -13.41
CA THR A 80 -1.13 -9.81 -12.91
C THR A 80 0.31 -9.36 -13.05
N ASP A 81 0.51 -8.17 -13.61
CA ASP A 81 1.84 -7.55 -13.69
C ASP A 81 2.02 -6.49 -12.59
N ALA A 82 3.26 -6.11 -12.30
CA ALA A 82 3.56 -5.06 -11.31
C ALA A 82 2.88 -3.72 -11.62
N GLY A 83 2.63 -3.42 -12.91
CA GLY A 83 1.93 -2.21 -13.36
C GLY A 83 0.43 -2.18 -13.06
N ASP A 84 -0.15 -3.32 -12.66
CA ASP A 84 -1.54 -3.42 -12.22
C ASP A 84 -1.68 -3.19 -10.71
N VAL A 85 -0.56 -3.12 -9.97
CA VAL A 85 -0.55 -2.99 -8.51
C VAL A 85 -0.21 -1.55 -8.10
N ILE A 86 -1.02 -1.00 -7.20
CA ILE A 86 -0.83 0.30 -6.56
C ILE A 86 -0.73 0.10 -5.05
N THR A 87 0.41 0.46 -4.48
CA THR A 87 0.67 0.34 -3.05
C THR A 87 0.67 1.71 -2.36
N SER A 88 0.38 1.72 -1.05
CA SER A 88 0.58 2.92 -0.24
C SER A 88 2.03 3.41 -0.19
N ALA A 89 3.01 2.52 -0.40
CA ALA A 89 4.41 2.89 -0.53
C ALA A 89 4.66 3.78 -1.75
N GLN A 90 4.07 3.45 -2.90
CA GLN A 90 4.17 4.28 -4.10
C GLN A 90 3.46 5.63 -3.93
N ALA A 91 2.31 5.63 -3.25
CA ALA A 91 1.56 6.86 -2.98
C ALA A 91 2.35 7.81 -2.07
N VAL A 92 2.89 7.32 -0.95
CA VAL A 92 3.64 8.16 0.00
C VAL A 92 4.98 8.61 -0.58
N ALA A 93 5.69 7.75 -1.33
CA ALA A 93 6.95 8.13 -1.99
C ALA A 93 6.73 9.24 -3.04
N ARG A 94 5.64 9.16 -3.81
CA ARG A 94 5.25 10.24 -4.73
C ARG A 94 5.01 11.54 -3.97
N LEU A 95 4.21 11.50 -2.89
CA LEU A 95 3.90 12.68 -2.09
C LEU A 95 5.17 13.35 -1.53
N ILE A 96 6.12 12.55 -1.02
CA ILE A 96 7.40 13.07 -0.53
C ILE A 96 8.20 13.70 -1.67
N SER A 97 8.29 13.05 -2.83
CA SER A 97 9.05 13.55 -3.98
C SER A 97 8.52 14.88 -4.54
N GLU A 98 7.25 15.20 -4.32
CA GLU A 98 6.64 16.47 -4.70
C GLU A 98 6.96 17.60 -3.69
N GLN A 99 7.50 17.27 -2.51
CA GLN A 99 7.72 18.19 -1.38
C GLN A 99 9.18 18.36 -0.96
N VAL A 100 10.08 17.48 -1.43
CA VAL A 100 11.52 17.54 -1.13
C VAL A 100 12.35 17.65 -2.41
N PRO A 101 13.60 18.16 -2.35
CA PRO A 101 14.48 18.18 -3.52
C PRO A 101 14.75 16.78 -4.09
N SER A 102 14.99 16.70 -5.39
CA SER A 102 15.47 15.46 -6.02
C SER A 102 16.75 14.97 -5.36
N GLY A 103 16.88 13.66 -5.14
CA GLY A 103 18.03 13.07 -4.44
C GLY A 103 18.02 13.27 -2.93
N ALA A 104 16.98 13.86 -2.34
CA ALA A 104 16.91 14.05 -0.90
C ALA A 104 16.85 12.70 -0.16
N ARG A 105 17.46 12.70 1.03
CA ARG A 105 17.44 11.57 1.95
C ARG A 105 16.12 11.47 2.67
N VAL A 106 15.60 10.25 2.78
CA VAL A 106 14.34 9.96 3.47
C VAL A 106 14.60 8.84 4.47
N LEU A 107 14.40 9.13 5.75
CA LEU A 107 14.54 8.14 6.81
C LEU A 107 13.37 7.15 6.76
N VAL A 108 13.67 5.86 6.59
CA VAL A 108 12.64 4.82 6.39
C VAL A 108 12.42 3.99 7.65
N ILE A 109 11.17 3.98 8.12
CA ILE A 109 10.65 3.05 9.10
C ILE A 109 9.68 2.10 8.40
N GLY A 110 10.13 0.91 8.04
CA GLY A 110 9.27 -0.07 7.37
C GLY A 110 10.02 -0.98 6.41
N GLY A 111 9.26 -1.67 5.56
CA GLY A 111 9.72 -2.71 4.66
C GLY A 111 10.40 -2.24 3.37
N GLU A 112 10.79 -3.22 2.55
CA GLU A 112 11.44 -2.99 1.24
C GLU A 112 10.54 -2.24 0.26
N GLY A 113 9.20 -2.42 0.34
CA GLY A 113 8.25 -1.71 -0.50
C GLY A 113 8.43 -0.18 -0.47
N LEU A 114 8.66 0.40 0.72
CA LEU A 114 8.98 1.83 0.87
C LEU A 114 10.31 2.21 0.22
N ARG A 115 11.35 1.39 0.43
CA ARG A 115 12.70 1.68 -0.07
C ARG A 115 12.74 1.68 -1.59
N VAL A 116 12.10 0.70 -2.22
CA VAL A 116 11.98 0.63 -3.69
C VAL A 116 11.19 1.82 -4.20
N ALA A 117 10.01 2.11 -3.63
CA ALA A 117 9.16 3.22 -4.07
C ALA A 117 9.87 4.59 -3.98
N LEU A 118 10.68 4.81 -2.94
CA LEU A 118 11.49 6.03 -2.80
C LEU A 118 12.57 6.11 -3.89
N ARG A 119 13.31 5.03 -4.13
CA ARG A 119 14.37 4.99 -5.17
C ARG A 119 13.79 5.25 -6.57
N GLU A 120 12.61 4.69 -6.88
CA GLU A 120 11.89 4.93 -8.13
C GLU A 120 11.50 6.41 -8.33
N ARG A 121 11.37 7.17 -7.24
CA ARG A 121 11.13 8.62 -7.25
C ARG A 121 12.41 9.46 -7.18
N GLY A 122 13.58 8.83 -7.29
CA GLY A 122 14.87 9.51 -7.22
C GLY A 122 15.23 10.03 -5.83
N LEU A 123 14.66 9.43 -4.77
CA LEU A 123 14.97 9.73 -3.37
C LEU A 123 15.94 8.69 -2.80
N GLU A 124 16.69 9.06 -1.77
CA GLU A 124 17.69 8.20 -1.12
C GLU A 124 17.13 7.67 0.22
N PRO A 125 16.76 6.38 0.33
CA PRO A 125 16.36 5.79 1.60
C PRO A 125 17.54 5.71 2.57
N VAL A 126 17.39 6.29 3.76
CA VAL A 126 18.41 6.26 4.82
C VAL A 126 17.86 5.68 6.11
N GLU A 127 18.74 5.47 7.08
CA GLU A 127 18.46 4.64 8.24
C GLU A 127 18.71 5.30 9.59
N SER A 128 19.47 6.39 9.61
CA SER A 128 19.78 7.15 10.82
C SER A 128 19.22 8.57 10.72
N ALA A 129 18.80 9.12 11.85
CA ALA A 129 18.53 10.53 11.97
C ALA A 129 19.79 11.37 11.74
N GLU A 130 20.99 10.80 11.92
CA GLU A 130 22.27 11.47 11.67
C GLU A 130 22.58 11.62 10.17
N ASP A 131 21.86 10.92 9.29
CA ASP A 131 22.03 11.01 7.83
C ASP A 131 21.47 12.33 7.24
N ASP A 132 20.94 13.21 8.09
CA ASP A 132 20.27 14.48 7.74
C ASP A 132 19.09 14.29 6.76
N PRO A 133 18.05 13.52 7.14
CA PRO A 133 16.92 13.25 6.27
C PRO A 133 16.03 14.50 6.09
N ALA A 134 15.57 14.73 4.86
CA ALA A 134 14.60 15.77 4.54
C ALA A 134 13.15 15.37 4.87
N ALA A 135 12.89 14.07 5.05
CA ALA A 135 11.59 13.52 5.44
C ALA A 135 11.75 12.20 6.21
N VAL A 136 10.77 11.86 7.03
CA VAL A 136 10.60 10.53 7.63
C VAL A 136 9.40 9.86 6.97
N VAL A 137 9.56 8.63 6.51
CA VAL A 137 8.44 7.80 6.04
C VAL A 137 8.27 6.58 6.92
N GLN A 138 7.04 6.29 7.32
CA GLN A 138 6.68 5.15 8.15
C GLN A 138 5.61 4.29 7.50
N GLY A 139 5.85 2.99 7.47
CA GLY A 139 4.90 1.96 7.11
C GLY A 139 5.15 0.69 7.91
N PHE A 140 4.27 -0.29 7.76
CA PHE A 140 4.40 -1.55 8.48
C PHE A 140 5.73 -2.24 8.10
N GLY A 141 6.60 -2.45 9.09
CA GLY A 141 7.92 -3.09 8.92
C GLY A 141 7.96 -4.57 9.28
N GLY A 142 6.81 -5.17 9.60
CA GLY A 142 6.75 -6.52 10.15
C GLY A 142 6.91 -6.58 11.69
N PRO A 143 6.63 -7.73 12.30
CA PRO A 143 6.69 -7.91 13.75
C PRO A 143 8.12 -7.84 14.32
N GLU A 144 9.14 -8.04 13.48
CA GLU A 144 10.56 -7.97 13.87
C GLU A 144 11.17 -6.57 13.75
N LEU A 145 10.39 -5.54 13.38
CA LEU A 145 10.89 -4.18 13.24
C LEU A 145 11.50 -3.69 14.57
N PRO A 146 12.82 -3.40 14.63
CA PRO A 146 13.47 -3.07 15.89
C PRO A 146 12.99 -1.74 16.47
N TRP A 147 12.80 -1.68 17.78
CA TRP A 147 12.35 -0.45 18.45
C TRP A 147 13.30 0.73 18.26
N GLY A 148 14.59 0.46 18.10
CA GLY A 148 15.60 1.48 17.77
C GLY A 148 15.32 2.22 16.46
N ARG A 149 14.61 1.60 15.51
CA ARG A 149 14.18 2.28 14.28
C ARG A 149 13.21 3.42 14.59
N PHE A 150 12.24 3.20 15.46
CA PHE A 150 11.32 4.25 15.90
C PHE A 150 12.05 5.37 16.65
N ALA A 151 13.10 5.05 17.41
CA ALA A 151 13.92 6.06 18.06
C ALA A 151 14.57 7.01 17.04
N GLU A 152 15.14 6.50 15.95
CA GLU A 152 15.68 7.32 14.86
C GLU A 152 14.62 8.25 14.25
N ALA A 153 13.41 7.74 14.01
CA ALA A 153 12.30 8.58 13.53
C ALA A 153 11.96 9.68 14.54
N CYS A 154 11.83 9.35 15.82
CA CYS A 154 11.55 10.32 16.87
C CYS A 154 12.63 11.42 16.93
N TYR A 155 13.91 11.07 16.80
CA TYR A 155 15.00 12.04 16.79
C TYR A 155 14.93 12.99 15.59
N ALA A 156 14.60 12.48 14.40
CA ALA A 156 14.41 13.32 13.22
C ALA A 156 13.17 14.23 13.34
N ILE A 157 12.04 13.66 13.78
CA ILE A 157 10.77 14.38 13.94
C ILE A 157 10.90 15.50 14.98
N ALA A 158 11.58 15.25 16.10
CA ALA A 158 11.83 16.26 17.14
C ALA A 158 12.63 17.46 16.63
N ARG A 159 13.40 17.31 15.53
CA ARG A 159 14.11 18.42 14.86
C ARG A 159 13.26 19.14 13.80
N GLY A 160 11.99 18.77 13.64
CA GLY A 160 11.07 19.39 12.68
C GLY A 160 11.09 18.75 11.29
N VAL A 161 11.71 17.57 11.13
CA VAL A 161 11.65 16.83 9.85
C VAL A 161 10.21 16.36 9.63
N PRO A 162 9.60 16.62 8.44
CA PRO A 162 8.23 16.22 8.15
C PRO A 162 8.09 14.69 8.13
N TRP A 163 6.97 14.21 8.68
CA TRP A 163 6.68 12.79 8.84
C TRP A 163 5.47 12.36 8.02
N TYR A 164 5.62 11.24 7.30
CA TYR A 164 4.61 10.67 6.42
C TYR A 164 4.33 9.23 6.80
N ALA A 165 3.07 8.89 7.08
CA ALA A 165 2.64 7.51 7.29
C ALA A 165 2.03 6.96 5.98
N SER A 166 2.38 5.73 5.61
CA SER A 166 1.80 5.07 4.42
C SER A 166 0.35 4.63 4.65
N ASN A 167 -0.01 4.30 5.90
CA ASN A 167 -1.38 4.09 6.37
C ASN A 167 -1.43 4.25 7.90
N THR A 168 -2.63 4.38 8.46
CA THR A 168 -2.87 4.52 9.91
C THR A 168 -3.73 3.38 10.45
N ASP A 169 -3.68 2.21 9.82
CA ASP A 169 -4.47 1.07 10.25
C ASP A 169 -3.95 0.55 11.59
N LEU A 170 -4.79 0.59 12.63
CA LEU A 170 -4.44 0.13 13.98
C LEU A 170 -4.12 -1.36 14.04
N THR A 171 -4.65 -2.14 13.11
CA THR A 171 -4.61 -3.60 13.14
C THR A 171 -4.34 -4.20 11.77
N ILE A 172 -3.68 -5.35 11.73
CA ILE A 172 -3.47 -6.17 10.54
C ILE A 172 -3.99 -7.61 10.78
N PRO A 173 -4.73 -8.21 9.83
CA PRO A 173 -5.09 -9.62 9.89
C PRO A 173 -3.85 -10.53 9.80
N SER A 174 -3.80 -11.59 10.62
CA SER A 174 -2.75 -12.61 10.57
C SER A 174 -3.34 -14.01 10.73
N ALA A 175 -2.54 -15.05 10.47
CA ALA A 175 -2.96 -16.45 10.67
C ALA A 175 -3.36 -16.77 12.13
N ARG A 176 -2.86 -16.01 13.11
CA ARG A 176 -3.15 -16.20 14.55
C ARG A 176 -4.28 -15.31 15.06
N GLY A 177 -4.90 -14.50 14.20
CA GLY A 177 -5.89 -13.49 14.56
C GLY A 177 -5.43 -12.07 14.23
N ILE A 178 -5.99 -11.09 14.93
CA ILE A 178 -5.71 -9.67 14.70
C ILE A 178 -4.43 -9.27 15.43
N ALA A 179 -3.48 -8.68 14.70
CA ALA A 179 -2.22 -8.17 15.24
C ALA A 179 -2.14 -6.63 15.11
N PRO A 180 -1.22 -5.96 15.82
CA PRO A 180 -0.99 -4.52 15.64
C PRO A 180 -0.56 -4.17 14.22
N GLY A 181 -1.19 -3.16 13.63
CA GLY A 181 -0.86 -2.61 12.32
C GLY A 181 0.11 -1.43 12.42
N ASN A 182 0.35 -0.74 11.29
CA ASN A 182 1.24 0.43 11.27
C ASN A 182 0.71 1.57 12.16
N GLY A 183 -0.61 1.78 12.16
CA GLY A 183 -1.26 2.85 12.93
C GLY A 183 -1.00 2.74 14.43
N ALA A 184 -0.86 1.52 14.96
CA ALA A 184 -0.53 1.32 16.38
C ALA A 184 0.87 1.83 16.76
N ALA A 185 1.77 2.00 15.79
CA ALA A 185 3.09 2.60 15.98
C ALA A 185 3.13 4.08 15.55
N VAL A 186 2.03 4.62 15.02
CA VAL A 186 1.87 6.03 14.65
C VAL A 186 1.20 6.82 15.79
N GLU A 187 0.21 6.22 16.45
CA GLU A 187 -0.48 6.77 17.64
C GLU A 187 0.40 6.74 18.91
#